data_AF-A0ABD5DFU7-F1
#
_entry.id   AF-A0ABD5DFU7-F1
#
_cell.length_a   1.000
_cell.length_b   1.000
_cell.length_c   1.000
_cell.angle_alpha   90.00
_cell.angle_beta   90.00
_cell.angle_gamma   90.00
#
_symmetry.space_group_name_H-M   'P 1'
#
loop_
_entity.id
_entity.type
_entity.pdbx_description
1 polymer ?
#
loop_
_entity_poly.entity_id
_entity_poly.type
_entity_poly.pdbx_seq_one_letter_code
_entity_poly.pdbx_strand_id
1 'polypeptide(L)'
;NTMGQVTTSAEQMLKGHKEVLMFGGQEVETKRFDKVSNKMRLQGMKMVSASSISDPIIQLIASLALAFVLYAASFPSVMDTLTAGTITVVFSSMIALMRPLKSLTNVNAQFQRGMAACQTLFAILDSEQEKDEGTRVIERAKGNLKFENVTFTYP
;
A
#
# COMPACT_ATOMS: atom_id res chain seq x y z
N ASN A 1 -2.06 -6.70 7.57
CA ASN A 1 -2.84 -7.22 6.42
C ASN A 1 -4.21 -7.72 6.85
N THR A 2 -5.25 -6.89 6.75
CA THR A 2 -6.65 -7.25 7.06
C THR A 2 -7.24 -8.22 6.03
N MET A 3 -6.88 -8.10 4.75
CA MET A 3 -7.24 -9.07 3.70
C MET A 3 -6.72 -10.48 4.01
N GLY A 4 -5.46 -10.59 4.44
CA GLY A 4 -4.88 -11.87 4.84
C GLY A 4 -5.64 -12.55 5.99
N GLN A 5 -6.16 -11.77 6.94
CA GLN A 5 -6.98 -12.32 8.03
C GLN A 5 -8.32 -12.89 7.53
N VAL A 6 -8.94 -12.26 6.52
CA VAL A 6 -10.17 -12.78 5.90
C VAL A 6 -9.88 -14.09 5.17
N THR A 7 -8.80 -14.13 4.38
CA THR A 7 -8.37 -15.35 3.67
C THR A 7 -8.06 -16.48 4.67
N THR A 8 -7.28 -16.21 5.72
CA THR A 8 -6.98 -17.19 6.76
C THR A 8 -8.25 -17.67 7.47
N SER A 9 -9.18 -16.78 7.81
CA SER A 9 -10.44 -17.17 8.45
C SER A 9 -11.28 -18.09 7.55
N ALA A 10 -11.36 -17.78 6.25
CA ALA A 10 -12.08 -18.60 5.29
C ALA A 10 -11.40 -19.97 5.07
N GLU A 11 -10.07 -19.98 4.91
CA GLU A 11 -9.31 -21.22 4.74
C GLU A 11 -9.39 -22.14 5.95
N GLN A 12 -9.28 -21.60 7.16
CA GLN A 12 -9.35 -22.38 8.40
C GLN A 12 -10.75 -23.00 8.57
N MET A 13 -11.80 -22.25 8.26
CA MET A 13 -13.17 -22.75 8.29
C MET A 13 -13.43 -23.86 7.25
N LEU A 14 -12.83 -23.75 6.06
CA LEU A 14 -12.93 -24.76 5.00
C LEU A 14 -12.11 -26.02 5.31
N LYS A 15 -10.88 -25.85 5.82
CA LYS A 15 -10.00 -26.98 6.20
C LYS A 15 -10.55 -27.75 7.39
N GLY A 16 -11.08 -27.04 8.39
CA GLY A 16 -11.68 -27.62 9.61
C GLY A 16 -13.18 -27.88 9.51
N HIS A 17 -13.74 -27.99 8.31
CA HIS A 17 -15.19 -28.02 8.14
C HIS A 17 -15.86 -29.19 8.87
N LYS A 18 -15.24 -30.39 8.86
CA LYS A 18 -15.79 -31.58 9.53
C LYS A 18 -15.78 -31.40 11.05
N GLU A 19 -14.72 -30.82 11.58
CA GLU A 19 -14.54 -30.53 13.00
C GLU A 19 -15.56 -29.49 13.45
N VAL A 20 -15.78 -28.44 12.66
CA VAL A 20 -16.81 -27.41 12.94
C VAL A 20 -18.21 -28.04 12.97
N LEU A 21 -18.52 -28.98 12.08
CA LEU A 21 -19.81 -29.70 12.09
C LEU A 21 -19.94 -30.61 13.32
N MET A 22 -18.89 -31.36 13.66
CA MET A 22 -18.89 -32.31 14.79
C MET A 22 -19.06 -31.63 16.15
N PHE A 23 -18.50 -30.42 16.32
CA PHE A 23 -18.59 -29.66 17.57
C PHE A 23 -19.70 -28.60 17.58
N GLY A 24 -20.51 -28.48 16.52
CA GLY A 24 -21.55 -27.45 16.44
C GLY A 24 -21.00 -26.01 16.44
N GLY A 25 -19.78 -25.81 15.91
CA GLY A 25 -19.03 -24.55 15.99
C GLY A 25 -19.42 -23.49 14.95
N GLN A 26 -20.49 -23.69 14.19
CA GLN A 26 -20.86 -22.82 13.06
C GLN A 26 -21.10 -21.36 13.49
N GLU A 27 -21.77 -21.15 14.63
CA GLU A 27 -22.06 -19.81 15.13
C GLU A 27 -20.78 -19.06 15.55
N VAL A 28 -19.81 -19.78 16.12
CA VAL A 28 -18.52 -19.23 16.57
C VAL A 28 -17.70 -18.77 15.36
N GLU A 29 -17.58 -19.62 14.34
CA GLU A 29 -16.84 -19.29 13.12
C GLU A 29 -17.54 -18.20 12.30
N THR A 30 -18.88 -18.16 12.30
CA THR A 30 -19.65 -17.05 11.67
C THR A 30 -19.35 -15.71 12.36
N LYS A 31 -19.44 -15.65 13.70
CA LYS A 31 -19.09 -14.44 14.47
C LYS A 31 -17.64 -14.01 14.27
N ARG A 32 -16.72 -14.98 14.12
CA ARG A 32 -15.31 -14.72 13.85
C ARG A 32 -15.13 -14.10 12.47
N PHE A 33 -15.74 -14.67 11.44
CA PHE A 33 -15.69 -14.14 10.09
C PHE A 33 -16.30 -12.73 10.00
N ASP A 34 -17.45 -12.49 10.64
CA ASP A 34 -18.10 -11.18 10.68
C ASP A 34 -17.20 -10.09 11.27
N LYS A 35 -16.52 -10.39 12.38
CA LYS A 35 -15.56 -9.46 13.00
C LYS A 35 -14.42 -9.11 12.04
N VAL A 36 -13.83 -10.10 11.37
CA VAL A 36 -12.70 -9.89 10.47
C VAL A 36 -13.14 -9.16 9.20
N SER A 37 -14.29 -9.53 8.64
CA SER A 37 -14.90 -8.88 7.47
C SER A 37 -15.24 -7.41 7.76
N ASN A 38 -15.88 -7.11 8.90
CA ASN A 38 -16.19 -5.74 9.27
C ASN A 38 -14.91 -4.92 9.53
N LYS A 39 -13.86 -5.52 10.12
CA LYS A 39 -12.56 -4.87 10.26
C LYS A 39 -11.93 -4.53 8.92
N MET A 40 -12.02 -5.43 7.94
CA MET A 40 -11.58 -5.18 6.56
C MET A 40 -12.37 -4.03 5.92
N ARG A 41 -13.71 -4.02 6.08
CA ARG A 41 -14.58 -2.94 5.60
C ARG A 41 -14.19 -1.59 6.21
N LEU A 42 -14.02 -1.51 7.54
CA LEU A 42 -13.62 -0.27 8.22
C LEU A 42 -12.26 0.23 7.73
N GLN A 43 -11.29 -0.67 7.54
CA GLN A 43 -9.97 -0.29 7.04
C GLN A 43 -10.03 0.18 5.58
N GLY A 44 -10.81 -0.49 4.74
CA GLY A 44 -11.06 -0.08 3.35
C GLY A 44 -11.73 1.28 3.28
N MET A 45 -12.77 1.52 4.08
CA MET A 45 -13.44 2.81 4.17
C MET A 45 -12.51 3.92 4.65
N LYS A 46 -11.65 3.65 5.65
CA LYS A 46 -10.65 4.62 6.11
C LYS A 46 -9.69 5.02 4.99
N MET A 47 -9.25 4.07 4.15
CA MET A 47 -8.41 4.34 3.00
C MET A 47 -9.15 5.18 1.95
N VAL A 48 -10.38 4.79 1.61
CA VAL A 48 -11.20 5.52 0.63
C VAL A 48 -11.47 6.95 1.11
N SER A 49 -11.92 7.14 2.35
CA SER A 49 -12.16 8.48 2.92
C SER A 49 -10.93 9.37 2.89
N ALA A 50 -9.75 8.83 3.20
CA ALA A 50 -8.49 9.57 3.11
C ALA A 50 -8.12 9.94 1.66
N SER A 51 -8.37 9.06 0.69
CA SER A 51 -8.13 9.35 -0.72
C SER A 51 -9.16 10.33 -1.31
N SER A 52 -10.43 10.21 -0.94
CA SER A 52 -11.54 10.98 -1.50
C SER A 52 -11.52 12.45 -1.08
N ILE A 53 -10.85 12.81 0.03
CA ILE A 53 -10.75 14.21 0.46
C ILE A 53 -9.78 15.02 -0.40
N SER A 54 -8.85 14.35 -1.09
CA SER A 54 -7.80 15.02 -1.85
C SER A 54 -8.35 15.77 -3.07
N ASP A 55 -9.32 15.18 -3.78
CA ASP A 55 -9.89 15.79 -4.99
C ASP A 55 -10.74 17.06 -4.69
N PRO A 56 -11.66 17.06 -3.71
CA PRO A 56 -12.39 18.26 -3.31
C PRO A 56 -11.49 19.41 -2.84
N ILE A 57 -10.41 19.11 -2.11
CA ILE A 57 -9.46 20.14 -1.66
C ILE A 57 -8.77 20.80 -2.86
N ILE A 58 -8.33 20.01 -3.85
CA ILE A 58 -7.72 20.54 -5.07
C ILE A 58 -8.72 21.42 -5.85
N GLN A 59 -9.97 20.98 -5.98
CA GLN A 59 -11.02 21.76 -6.62
C GLN A 59 -11.35 23.05 -5.87
N LEU A 60 -11.33 23.04 -4.53
CA LEU A 60 -11.56 24.22 -3.70
C LEU A 60 -10.43 25.26 -3.84
N ILE A 61 -9.17 24.81 -3.88
CA ILE A 61 -8.03 25.70 -4.15
C ILE A 61 -8.18 26.33 -5.54
N ALA A 62 -8.60 25.54 -6.54
CA ALA A 62 -8.84 26.04 -7.88
C ALA A 62 -10.04 27.02 -7.92
N SER A 63 -11.15 26.74 -7.25
CA SER A 63 -12.29 27.67 -7.24
C SER A 63 -11.96 28.99 -6.52
N LEU A 64 -11.14 28.95 -5.46
CA LEU A 64 -10.68 30.14 -4.74
C LEU A 64 -9.75 31.01 -5.60
N ALA A 65 -8.78 30.41 -6.30
CA ALA A 65 -7.93 31.16 -7.21
C ALA A 65 -8.74 31.75 -8.38
N LEU A 66 -9.76 31.06 -8.87
CA LEU A 66 -10.66 31.58 -9.89
C LEU A 66 -11.47 32.77 -9.37
N ALA A 67 -12.05 32.66 -8.17
CA ALA A 67 -12.76 33.75 -7.53
C ALA A 67 -11.85 34.97 -7.31
N PHE A 68 -10.59 34.76 -6.93
CA PHE A 68 -9.61 35.82 -6.78
C PHE A 68 -9.28 36.51 -8.11
N VAL A 69 -9.10 35.74 -9.19
CA VAL A 69 -8.86 36.31 -10.54
C VAL A 69 -10.06 37.13 -11.01
N LEU A 70 -11.29 36.64 -10.83
CA LEU A 70 -12.50 37.38 -11.18
C LEU A 70 -12.66 38.66 -10.34
N TYR A 71 -12.32 38.60 -9.06
CA TYR A 71 -12.31 39.78 -8.20
C TYR A 71 -11.25 40.80 -8.64
N ALA A 72 -10.04 40.34 -8.95
CA ALA A 72 -8.95 41.19 -9.43
C ALA A 72 -9.30 41.86 -10.78
N ALA A 73 -9.95 41.13 -11.69
CA ALA A 73 -10.42 41.66 -12.97
C ALA A 73 -11.50 42.75 -12.83
N SER A 74 -12.16 42.86 -11.67
CA SER A 74 -13.14 43.92 -11.38
C SER A 74 -12.48 45.28 -11.13
N PHE A 75 -11.17 45.32 -10.84
CA PHE A 75 -10.44 46.58 -10.68
C PHE A 75 -10.02 47.15 -12.04
N PRO A 76 -10.28 48.44 -12.31
CA PRO A 76 -9.94 49.09 -13.60
C PRO A 76 -8.48 48.90 -14.01
N SER A 77 -7.57 48.94 -13.03
CA SER A 77 -6.12 48.77 -13.20
C SER A 77 -5.71 47.45 -13.84
N VAL A 78 -6.49 46.39 -13.61
CA VAL A 78 -6.23 45.04 -14.12
C VAL A 78 -7.04 44.80 -15.40
N MET A 79 -8.26 45.32 -15.45
CA MET A 79 -9.15 45.27 -16.61
C MET A 79 -8.48 45.84 -17.88
N ASP A 80 -7.76 46.96 -17.75
CA ASP A 80 -7.07 47.61 -18.88
C ASP A 80 -5.91 46.78 -19.46
N THR A 81 -5.38 45.84 -18.68
CA THR A 81 -4.30 44.92 -19.11
C THR A 81 -4.82 43.55 -19.54
N LEU A 82 -6.10 43.24 -19.27
CA LEU A 82 -6.71 41.95 -19.55
C LEU A 82 -7.40 41.97 -20.92
N THR A 83 -6.84 41.20 -21.86
CA THR A 83 -7.50 40.84 -23.11
C THR A 83 -8.19 39.48 -22.98
N ALA A 84 -9.09 39.14 -23.90
CA ALA A 84 -9.70 37.81 -23.97
C ALA A 84 -8.64 36.68 -24.02
N GLY A 85 -7.49 36.94 -24.66
CA GLY A 85 -6.37 36.00 -24.73
C GLY A 85 -5.67 35.78 -23.40
N THR A 86 -5.35 36.85 -22.65
CA THR A 86 -4.69 36.73 -21.33
C THR A 86 -5.57 36.00 -20.31
N ILE A 87 -6.89 36.24 -20.33
CA ILE A 87 -7.84 35.51 -19.49
C ILE A 87 -7.79 34.01 -19.83
N THR A 88 -7.85 33.66 -21.12
CA THR A 88 -7.82 32.26 -21.57
C THR A 88 -6.50 31.58 -21.17
N VAL A 89 -5.36 32.25 -21.31
CA VAL A 89 -4.05 31.72 -20.88
C VAL A 89 -4.00 31.46 -19.38
N VAL A 90 -4.56 32.36 -18.55
CA VAL A 90 -4.65 32.16 -17.09
C VAL A 90 -5.49 30.92 -16.77
N PHE A 91 -6.68 30.79 -17.39
CA PHE A 91 -7.53 29.61 -17.22
C PHE A 91 -6.84 28.31 -17.66
N SER A 92 -6.21 28.31 -18.83
CA SER A 92 -5.48 27.14 -19.34
C SER A 92 -4.31 26.75 -18.43
N SER A 93 -3.56 27.73 -17.92
CA SER A 93 -2.44 27.52 -16.99
C SER A 93 -2.94 26.93 -15.67
N MET A 94 -4.08 27.40 -15.20
CA MET A 94 -4.70 26.93 -13.96
C MET A 94 -5.18 25.48 -14.06
N ILE A 95 -5.82 25.11 -15.18
CA ILE A 95 -6.19 23.71 -15.48
C ILE A 95 -4.94 22.86 -15.62
N ALA A 96 -3.90 23.37 -16.28
CA ALA A 96 -2.63 22.67 -16.43
C ALA A 96 -1.93 22.42 -15.09
N LEU A 97 -2.03 23.33 -14.12
CA LEU A 97 -1.47 23.20 -12.76
C LEU A 97 -2.19 22.16 -11.90
N MET A 98 -3.45 21.83 -12.19
CA MET A 98 -4.18 20.80 -11.43
C MET A 98 -3.51 19.42 -11.51
N ARG A 99 -2.98 19.06 -12.69
CA ARG A 99 -2.33 17.76 -12.92
C ARG A 99 -1.04 17.56 -12.12
N PRO A 100 -0.04 18.47 -12.15
CA PRO A 100 1.17 18.34 -11.36
C PRO A 100 0.91 18.44 -9.86
N LEU A 101 -0.04 19.27 -9.40
CA LEU A 101 -0.43 19.32 -7.97
C LEU A 101 -0.96 17.96 -7.49
N LYS A 102 -1.88 17.34 -8.24
CA LYS A 102 -2.40 16.00 -7.92
C LYS A 102 -1.32 14.93 -8.02
N SER A 103 -0.34 15.09 -8.90
CA SER A 103 0.81 14.18 -8.95
C SER A 103 1.67 14.29 -7.71
N LEU A 104 2.00 15.51 -7.28
CA LEU A 104 2.86 15.76 -6.12
C LEU A 104 2.31 15.15 -4.82
N THR A 105 0.99 15.27 -4.61
CA THR A 105 0.34 14.72 -3.41
C THR A 105 0.40 13.19 -3.36
N ASN A 106 0.38 12.52 -4.52
CA ASN A 106 0.42 11.06 -4.62
C ASN A 106 1.85 10.49 -4.62
N VAL A 107 2.85 11.28 -5.00
CA VAL A 107 4.26 10.85 -5.05
C VAL A 107 4.75 10.36 -3.69
N ASN A 108 4.39 11.04 -2.59
CA ASN A 108 4.82 10.61 -1.24
C ASN A 108 4.29 9.21 -0.89
N ALA A 109 3.01 8.94 -1.20
CA ALA A 109 2.42 7.62 -0.96
C ALA A 109 3.04 6.53 -1.84
N GLN A 110 3.34 6.84 -3.11
CA GLN A 110 4.01 5.91 -4.02
C GLN A 110 5.44 5.62 -3.57
N PHE A 111 6.18 6.65 -3.15
CA PHE A 111 7.54 6.52 -2.64
C PHE A 111 7.60 5.65 -1.38
N GLN A 112 6.71 5.88 -0.40
CA GLN A 112 6.62 5.05 0.80
C GLN A 112 6.29 3.60 0.48
N ARG A 113 5.40 3.34 -0.48
CA ARG A 113 5.08 1.98 -0.93
C ARG A 113 6.30 1.30 -1.55
N GLY A 114 7.08 2.02 -2.35
CA GLY A 114 8.34 1.54 -2.92
C GLY A 114 9.37 1.22 -1.83
N MET A 115 9.56 2.13 -0.88
CA MET A 115 10.48 1.93 0.26
C MET A 115 10.10 0.73 1.11
N ALA A 116 8.81 0.51 1.38
CA ALA A 116 8.34 -0.65 2.13
C ALA A 116 8.68 -1.98 1.44
N ALA A 117 8.54 -2.05 0.11
CA ALA A 117 8.95 -3.22 -0.67
C ALA A 117 10.48 -3.39 -0.65
N CYS A 118 11.21 -2.28 -0.80
CA CYS A 118 12.67 -2.26 -0.76
C CYS A 118 13.23 -2.78 0.58
N GLN A 119 12.62 -2.37 1.70
CA GLN A 119 12.98 -2.85 3.03
C GLN A 119 12.90 -4.38 3.14
N THR A 120 11.88 -4.99 2.52
CA THR A 120 11.70 -6.44 2.53
C THR A 120 12.76 -7.15 1.68
N LEU A 121 13.12 -6.57 0.53
CA LEU A 121 14.21 -7.08 -0.30
C LEU A 121 15.55 -6.99 0.41
N PHE A 122 15.85 -5.86 1.05
CA PHE A 122 17.07 -5.72 1.84
C PHE A 122 17.11 -6.70 3.01
N ALA A 123 16.00 -6.93 3.72
CA ALA A 123 15.95 -7.94 4.77
C ALA A 123 16.31 -9.36 4.28
N ILE A 124 15.99 -9.71 3.04
CA ILE A 124 16.38 -10.99 2.44
C ILE A 124 17.86 -10.97 2.02
N LEU A 125 18.32 -9.87 1.42
CA LEU A 125 19.71 -9.73 1.00
C LEU A 125 20.69 -9.71 2.18
N ASP A 126 20.26 -9.15 3.31
CA ASP A 126 21.03 -9.08 4.55
C ASP A 126 20.94 -10.38 5.38
N SER A 127 20.17 -11.38 4.93
CA SER A 127 20.11 -12.67 5.61
C SER A 127 21.45 -13.40 5.52
N GLU A 128 21.89 -13.95 6.65
CA GLU A 128 23.17 -14.66 6.73
C GLU A 128 23.10 -15.93 5.86
N GLN A 129 24.04 -16.07 4.92
CA GLN A 129 24.12 -17.25 4.08
C GLN A 129 24.64 -18.45 4.87
N GLU A 130 24.38 -19.65 4.36
CA GLU A 130 24.98 -20.86 4.92
C GLU A 130 26.51 -20.74 4.94
N LYS A 131 27.10 -21.16 6.06
CA LYS A 131 28.55 -21.07 6.25
C LYS A 131 29.25 -22.17 5.45
N ASP A 132 29.90 -21.79 4.35
CA ASP A 132 30.78 -22.66 3.57
C ASP A 132 32.25 -22.38 3.88
N GLU A 133 32.69 -22.79 5.07
CA GLU A 133 34.09 -22.65 5.51
C GLU A 133 34.94 -23.88 5.11
N GLY A 134 34.40 -24.77 4.28
CA GLY A 134 35.05 -26.00 3.84
C GLY A 134 36.17 -25.74 2.83
N THR A 135 37.39 -26.18 3.13
CA THR A 135 38.55 -26.00 2.23
C THR A 135 38.91 -27.23 1.42
N ARG A 136 38.26 -28.37 1.67
CA ARG A 136 38.58 -29.66 1.03
C ARG A 136 37.68 -29.93 -0.15
N VAL A 137 38.28 -30.07 -1.34
CA VAL A 137 37.61 -30.51 -2.55
C VAL A 137 37.87 -32.01 -2.75
N ILE A 138 36.82 -32.80 -2.98
CA ILE A 138 36.91 -34.24 -3.27
C ILE A 138 36.33 -34.50 -4.66
N GLU A 139 37.11 -35.11 -5.56
CA GLU A 139 36.65 -35.48 -6.90
C GLU A 139 35.70 -36.69 -6.89
N ARG A 140 36.03 -37.74 -6.11
CA ARG A 140 35.17 -38.91 -5.94
C ARG A 140 35.29 -39.49 -4.54
N ALA A 141 34.18 -39.49 -3.81
CA ALA A 141 34.13 -40.11 -2.49
C ALA A 141 34.29 -41.63 -2.59
N LYS A 142 35.12 -42.23 -1.72
CA LYS A 142 35.36 -43.68 -1.65
C LYS A 142 34.23 -44.46 -0.97
N GLY A 143 33.18 -43.78 -0.49
CA GLY A 143 31.94 -44.40 0.00
C GLY A 143 31.87 -44.73 1.48
N ASN A 144 32.93 -44.55 2.26
CA ASN A 144 32.90 -44.76 3.71
C ASN A 144 32.36 -43.51 4.43
N LEU A 145 31.17 -43.59 5.01
CA LEU A 145 30.53 -42.54 5.81
C LEU A 145 30.21 -43.07 7.21
N LYS A 146 30.59 -42.34 8.26
CA LYS A 146 30.37 -42.73 9.66
C LYS A 146 29.84 -41.54 10.45
N PHE A 147 28.81 -41.80 11.25
CA PHE A 147 28.28 -40.87 12.24
C PHE A 147 28.80 -41.31 13.61
N GLU A 148 29.43 -40.41 14.36
CA GLU A 148 29.97 -40.70 15.70
C GLU A 148 29.39 -39.73 16.71
N ASN A 149 28.56 -40.25 17.63
CA ASN A 149 27.98 -39.51 18.75
C ASN A 149 27.35 -38.16 18.35
N VAL A 150 26.65 -38.12 17.21
CA VAL A 150 26.03 -36.91 16.66
C VAL A 150 24.67 -36.68 17.32
N THR A 151 24.46 -35.49 17.86
CA THR A 151 23.17 -35.00 18.35
C THR A 151 22.80 -33.76 17.56
N PHE A 152 21.57 -33.69 17.06
CA PHE A 152 21.05 -32.55 16.32
C PHE A 152 19.71 -32.10 16.93
N THR A 153 19.56 -30.79 17.04
CA THR A 153 18.32 -30.14 17.47
C THR A 153 17.99 -29.08 16.43
N TYR A 154 16.73 -29.01 16.01
CA TYR A 154 16.28 -27.92 15.14
C TYR A 154 16.50 -26.57 15.82
N PRO A 155 17.00 -25.55 15.09
CA PRO A 155 17.25 -24.22 15.63
C PRO A 155 15.96 -23.51 16.06
#